data_AF-A0A3Q3X2E7-F1
#
_entry.id   AF-A0A3Q3X2E7-F1
#
_cell.length_a   1.000
_cell.length_b   1.000
_cell.length_c   1.000
_cell.angle_alpha   90.00
_cell.angle_beta   90.00
_cell.angle_gamma   90.00
#
_symmetry.space_group_name_H-M   'P 1'
#
loop_
_entity.id
_entity.type
_entity.pdbx_description
1 polymer ?
#
loop_
_entity_poly.entity_id
_entity_poly.type
_entity_poly.pdbx_seq_one_letter_code
_entity_poly.pdbx_strand_id
1 'polypeptide(L)'
;MSGIVPAMKLLRDVFDIYARKEGDSNTLSKKEVITLLQVMFPISDVTAQDKFFTNLENNRDVVVSFEEFVTFAATLSHLYVFSFFLCTYKLLTLD
;
A
#
# COMPACT_ATOMS: atom_id res chain seq x y z
N MET A 1 -9.96 -12.45 20.84
CA MET A 1 -9.46 -13.03 19.58
C MET A 1 -8.48 -12.03 19.00
N SER A 2 -7.28 -12.47 18.58
CA SER A 2 -6.29 -11.56 17.98
C SER A 2 -6.85 -11.00 16.66
N GLY A 3 -6.98 -9.67 16.56
CA GLY A 3 -7.51 -9.00 15.37
C GLY A 3 -6.61 -9.11 14.12
N ILE A 4 -5.44 -9.72 14.26
CA ILE A 4 -4.42 -9.86 13.22
C ILE A 4 -4.85 -10.86 12.14
N VAL A 5 -5.42 -12.01 12.52
CA VAL A 5 -5.83 -13.04 11.53
C VAL A 5 -6.92 -12.51 10.57
N PRO A 6 -7.97 -11.81 11.06
CA PRO A 6 -8.91 -11.12 10.17
C PRO A 6 -8.25 -10.05 9.27
N ALA A 7 -7.30 -9.27 9.81
CA ALA A 7 -6.61 -8.24 9.03
C ALA A 7 -5.76 -8.83 7.90
N MET A 8 -5.04 -9.93 8.16
CA MET A 8 -4.29 -10.65 7.12
C MET A 8 -5.21 -11.18 6.02
N LYS A 9 -6.39 -11.71 6.39
CA LYS A 9 -7.38 -12.16 5.42
C LYS A 9 -7.88 -10.99 4.56
N LEU A 10 -8.17 -9.83 5.15
CA LEU A 10 -8.59 -8.65 4.41
C LEU A 10 -7.51 -8.17 3.42
N LEU A 11 -6.24 -8.16 3.82
CA LEU A 11 -5.13 -7.81 2.93
C LEU A 11 -5.04 -8.79 1.75
N ARG A 12 -5.24 -10.09 2.00
CA ARG A 12 -5.24 -11.11 0.95
C ARG A 12 -6.42 -10.97 0.01
N ASP A 13 -7.62 -10.76 0.54
CA ASP A 13 -8.84 -10.60 -0.25
C ASP A 13 -8.73 -9.38 -1.17
N VAL A 14 -8.21 -8.26 -0.66
CA VAL A 14 -7.93 -7.06 -1.48
C VAL A 14 -6.90 -7.37 -2.56
N PHE A 15 -5.78 -8.02 -2.23
CA PHE A 15 -4.77 -8.39 -3.22
C PHE A 15 -5.36 -9.26 -4.34
N ASP A 16 -6.10 -10.31 -3.99
CA ASP A 16 -6.67 -11.26 -4.96
C ASP A 16 -7.74 -10.62 -5.87
N ILE A 17 -8.48 -9.61 -5.39
CA ILE A 17 -9.45 -8.85 -6.22
C ILE A 17 -8.76 -8.09 -7.36
N TYR A 18 -7.57 -7.54 -7.09
CA TYR A 18 -6.85 -6.73 -8.07
C TYR A 18 -5.92 -7.58 -8.93
N ALA A 19 -5.26 -8.61 -8.39
CA ALA A 19 -4.33 -9.49 -9.13
C ALA A 19 -5.01 -10.37 -10.19
N ARG A 20 -6.33 -10.53 -10.12
CA ARG A 20 -7.11 -11.30 -11.10
C ARG A 20 -7.49 -10.52 -12.36
N LYS A 21 -7.17 -9.22 -12.46
CA LYS A 21 -7.67 -8.37 -13.56
C LYS A 21 -6.82 -8.46 -14.84
N GLU A 22 -5.51 -8.57 -14.73
CA GLU A 22 -4.58 -8.65 -15.86
C GLU A 22 -3.48 -9.71 -15.62
N GLY A 23 -3.79 -10.99 -15.92
CA GLY A 23 -2.77 -12.04 -16.02
C GLY A 23 -2.73 -13.03 -14.86
N ASP A 24 -1.58 -13.16 -14.20
CA ASP A 24 -1.32 -14.19 -13.19
C ASP A 24 -1.92 -13.78 -11.84
N SER A 25 -2.84 -14.59 -11.32
CA SER A 25 -3.59 -14.33 -10.08
C SER A 25 -2.73 -14.20 -8.81
N ASN A 26 -1.43 -14.47 -8.91
CA ASN A 26 -0.50 -14.41 -7.80
C ASN A 26 0.31 -13.10 -7.74
N THR A 27 0.20 -12.24 -8.75
CA THR A 27 0.99 -11.02 -8.87
C THR A 27 0.15 -9.84 -9.35
N LEU A 28 0.47 -8.64 -8.90
CA LEU A 28 -0.16 -7.41 -9.36
C LEU A 28 0.70 -6.74 -10.43
N SER A 29 0.07 -6.28 -11.51
CA SER A 29 0.73 -5.43 -12.49
C SER A 29 0.87 -3.99 -11.99
N LYS A 30 1.79 -3.21 -12.59
CA LYS A 30 1.97 -1.79 -12.28
C LYS A 30 0.65 -0.99 -12.32
N LYS A 31 -0.20 -1.28 -13.30
CA LYS A 31 -1.49 -0.59 -13.47
C LYS A 31 -2.47 -0.94 -12.36
N GLU A 32 -2.49 -2.20 -11.93
CA GLU A 32 -3.38 -2.68 -10.87
C GLU A 32 -2.99 -2.08 -9.51
N VAL A 33 -1.69 -2.00 -9.20
CA VAL A 33 -1.20 -1.35 -7.99
C VAL A 33 -1.55 0.13 -7.97
N ILE A 34 -1.38 0.85 -9.09
CA ILE A 34 -1.76 2.28 -9.18
C ILE A 34 -3.26 2.47 -8.96
N THR A 35 -4.09 1.59 -9.55
CA THR A 35 -5.54 1.65 -9.37
C THR A 35 -5.93 1.37 -7.92
N LEU A 36 -5.32 0.38 -7.28
CA LEU A 36 -5.52 0.06 -5.86
C LEU A 36 -5.10 1.23 -4.97
N LEU A 37 -3.95 1.84 -5.25
CA LEU A 37 -3.44 3.01 -4.52
C LEU A 37 -4.39 4.19 -4.60
N GLN A 38 -4.92 4.50 -5.79
CA GLN A 38 -5.88 5.59 -5.99
C GLN A 38 -7.20 5.37 -5.23
N VAL A 39 -7.61 4.11 -5.06
CA VAL A 39 -8.82 3.75 -4.30
C VAL A 39 -8.58 3.83 -2.79
N MET A 40 -7.44 3.31 -2.32
CA MET A 40 -7.13 3.27 -0.89
C MET A 40 -6.67 4.62 -0.35
N PHE A 41 -6.00 5.42 -1.17
CA PHE A 41 -5.47 6.72 -0.81
C PHE A 41 -5.71 7.71 -1.97
N PRO A 42 -6.30 8.89 -1.72
CA PRO A 42 -6.47 9.92 -2.73
C PRO A 42 -5.12 10.63 -3.00
N ILE A 43 -4.08 9.87 -3.32
CA ILE A 43 -2.77 10.39 -3.73
C ILE A 43 -2.94 10.77 -5.20
N SER A 44 -3.20 12.05 -5.47
CA SER A 44 -3.39 12.58 -6.82
C SER A 44 -2.07 12.90 -7.55
N ASP A 45 -0.93 12.84 -6.86
CA ASP A 45 0.38 13.14 -7.45
C ASP A 45 0.96 11.90 -8.15
N VAL A 46 0.94 11.94 -9.48
CA VAL A 46 1.50 10.90 -10.37
C VAL A 46 3.00 10.69 -10.11
N THR A 47 3.72 11.75 -9.75
CA THR A 47 5.16 11.67 -9.45
C THR A 47 5.42 10.91 -8.16
N ALA A 48 4.54 11.12 -7.17
CA ALA A 48 4.57 10.35 -5.95
C ALA A 48 4.23 8.89 -6.26
N GLN A 49 3.18 8.61 -7.05
CA GLN A 49 2.79 7.24 -7.44
C GLN A 49 3.92 6.49 -8.16
N ASP A 50 4.66 7.11 -9.08
CA ASP A 50 5.78 6.47 -9.78
C ASP A 50 6.97 6.20 -8.85
N LYS A 51 7.29 7.16 -7.96
CA LYS A 51 8.29 6.94 -6.90
C LYS A 51 7.84 5.85 -5.94
N PHE A 52 6.56 5.80 -5.57
CA PHE A 52 5.99 4.75 -4.74
C PHE A 52 6.16 3.39 -5.40
N PHE A 53 5.86 3.28 -6.69
CA PHE A 53 6.03 2.06 -7.45
C PHE A 53 7.50 1.62 -7.54
N THR A 54 8.41 2.58 -7.74
CA THR A 54 9.85 2.32 -7.77
C THR A 54 10.38 1.82 -6.42
N ASN A 55 9.81 2.29 -5.31
CA ASN A 55 10.15 1.81 -3.97
C ASN A 55 9.53 0.43 -3.64
N LEU A 56 8.46 0.05 -4.36
CA LEU A 56 7.79 -1.25 -4.26
C LEU A 56 8.54 -2.33 -5.06
N GLU A 57 9.00 -2.02 -6.27
CA GLU A 57 9.79 -2.94 -7.11
C GLU A 57 11.23 -3.07 -6.59
N ASN A 58 11.43 -3.90 -5.57
CA ASN A 58 12.78 -4.19 -5.05
C ASN A 58 13.59 -5.08 -6.01
N ASN A 59 12.90 -5.88 -6.84
CA ASN A 59 13.50 -6.92 -7.68
C ASN A 59 13.60 -6.56 -9.17
N ARG A 60 13.14 -5.35 -9.58
CA ARG A 60 12.99 -4.91 -10.99
C ARG A 60 12.13 -5.83 -11.87
N ASP A 61 11.36 -6.73 -11.26
CA ASP A 61 10.34 -7.47 -11.97
C ASP A 61 9.18 -6.55 -12.30
N VAL A 62 8.56 -6.72 -13.47
CA VAL A 62 7.44 -5.91 -13.99
C VAL A 62 6.14 -6.13 -13.20
N VAL A 63 6.19 -6.93 -12.14
CA VAL A 63 5.07 -7.41 -11.34
C VAL A 63 5.38 -7.33 -9.85
N VAL A 64 4.35 -7.15 -9.04
CA VAL A 64 4.44 -7.03 -7.58
C VAL A 64 3.86 -8.28 -6.93
N SER A 65 4.63 -8.93 -6.07
CA SER A 65 4.21 -10.09 -5.29
C SER A 65 3.40 -9.70 -4.05
N PHE A 66 2.72 -10.68 -3.44
CA PHE A 66 1.96 -10.45 -2.20
C PHE A 66 2.85 -9.98 -1.04
N GLU A 67 4.08 -10.46 -0.94
CA GLU A 67 5.03 -10.06 0.11
C GLU A 67 5.44 -8.58 -0.02
N GLU A 68 5.71 -8.13 -1.24
CA GLU A 68 6.02 -6.73 -1.54
C GLU A 68 4.82 -5.83 -1.24
N PHE A 69 3.61 -6.28 -1.60
CA PHE A 69 2.37 -5.59 -1.25
C PHE A 69 2.16 -5.45 0.27
N VAL A 70 2.39 -6.50 1.06
CA VAL A 70 2.23 -6.46 2.53
C VAL A 70 3.31 -5.59 3.18
N THR A 71 4.57 -5.73 2.73
CA THR A 71 5.67 -4.87 3.18
C THR A 71 5.34 -3.40 2.93
N PHE A 72 4.76 -3.11 1.77
CA PHE A 72 4.32 -1.77 1.42
C PHE A 72 3.16 -1.27 2.30
N ALA A 73 2.10 -2.06 2.48
CA ALA A 73 0.99 -1.71 3.37
C ALA A 73 1.50 -1.41 4.80
N ALA A 74 2.51 -2.14 5.27
CA ALA A 74 3.18 -1.87 6.53
C ALA A 74 3.95 -0.54 6.52
N THR A 75 4.75 -0.24 5.48
CA THR A 75 5.46 1.05 5.38
C THR A 75 4.53 2.25 5.33
N LEU A 76 3.41 2.15 4.60
CA LEU A 76 2.38 3.18 4.58
C LEU A 76 1.73 3.33 5.95
N SER A 77 1.39 2.22 6.62
CA SER A 77 0.83 2.29 7.97
C SER A 77 1.77 3.04 8.92
N HIS A 78 3.08 2.83 8.82
CA HIS A 78 4.07 3.58 9.57
C HIS A 78 4.06 5.08 9.22
N LEU A 79 3.99 5.43 7.93
CA LEU A 79 3.99 6.82 7.47
C LEU A 79 2.71 7.57 7.88
N TYR A 80 1.54 6.94 7.78
CA TYR A 80 0.27 7.52 8.22
C TYR A 80 0.19 7.68 9.73
N VAL A 81 0.67 6.69 10.49
CA VAL A 81 0.75 6.80 11.96
C VAL A 81 1.75 7.87 12.35
N PHE A 82 2.90 7.98 11.68
CA PHE A 82 3.89 9.02 11.94
C PHE A 82 3.38 10.42 11.58
N SER A 83 2.67 10.57 10.45
CA SER A 83 2.08 11.84 10.04
C SER A 83 0.94 12.26 10.97
N PHE A 84 0.07 11.33 11.37
CA PHE A 84 -0.97 11.58 12.37
C PHE A 84 -0.36 11.97 13.72
N PHE A 85 0.68 11.24 14.17
CA PHE A 85 1.38 11.51 15.43
C PHE A 85 2.07 12.88 15.40
N LEU A 86 2.76 13.24 14.31
CA LEU A 86 3.35 14.57 14.12
C LEU A 86 2.30 15.67 14.06
N CYS A 87 1.14 15.40 13.45
CA CYS A 87 0.05 16.38 13.38
C CYS A 87 -0.55 16.63 14.77
N THR A 88 -0.78 15.58 15.57
CA THR A 88 -1.18 15.73 16.98
C THR A 88 -0.10 16.39 17.82
N TYR A 89 1.19 16.06 17.62
CA TYR A 89 2.28 16.65 18.41
C TYR A 89 2.45 18.14 18.10
N LYS A 90 2.36 18.53 16.82
CA LYS A 90 2.44 19.94 16.40
C LYS A 90 1.24 20.77 16.86
N LEU A 91 0.06 20.16 16.97
CA LEU A 91 -1.11 20.78 17.60
C LEU A 91 -0.97 20.88 19.13
N LEU A 92 -0.28 19.94 19.78
CA LEU A 92 -0.08 19.94 21.24
C LEU A 92 1.03 20.88 21.71
N THR A 93 2.00 21.22 20.85
CA THR A 93 3.08 22.18 21.12
C THR A 93 2.79 23.59 20.62
N LEU A 94 1.56 23.87 20.18
CA LEU A 94 1.10 25.20 19.73
C LEU A 94 0.23 25.91 20.79
N ASP A 95 0.46 25.57 22.06
CA ASP A 95 0.10 26.33 23.26
C ASP A 95 1.41 26.71 23.97
#